data_AF-A0A3L9MME9-F1
#
_entry.id   AF-A0A3L9MME9-F1
#
_cell.length_a   1.000
_cell.length_b   1.000
_cell.length_c   1.000
_cell.angle_alpha   90.00
_cell.angle_beta   90.00
_cell.angle_gamma   90.00
#
_symmetry.space_group_name_H-M   'P 1'
#
loop_
_entity.id
_entity.type
_entity.pdbx_description
1 polymer ?
#
loop_
_entity_poly.entity_id
_entity_poly.type
_entity_poly.pdbx_seq_one_letter_code
_entity_poly.pdbx_strand_id
1 'polypeptide(L)'
;MCFSQNKNIIIQNNVNNKVYLVRDKKSTLYTKLSDFSEFDVVYDKNDVTNGRNTKWIKVEKYQNKYVLYIPCDSQYERKFIIENFHLKIKMGEIEKYKHLKHGNLGQNGFYGEYEMDTVSKNKFSLKTKVINQEPLVYQVEFSFNNNTFKENYIKIDNIRDFDIIYNQCRNNKVDEFKF
;
A
#
# COMPACT_ATOMS: atom_id res chain seq x y z
N MET A 1 8.94 -32.31 17.53
CA MET A 1 9.10 -30.95 16.99
C MET A 1 7.71 -30.32 16.89
N CYS A 2 7.42 -29.30 17.69
CA CYS A 2 6.12 -28.61 17.65
C CYS A 2 6.09 -27.65 16.46
N PHE A 3 5.29 -27.95 15.44
CA PHE A 3 4.88 -26.96 14.45
C PHE A 3 3.89 -26.01 15.13
N SER A 4 4.36 -24.83 15.53
CA SER A 4 3.46 -23.70 15.79
C SER A 4 2.76 -23.37 14.47
N GLN A 5 1.55 -23.90 14.27
CA GLN A 5 0.68 -23.49 13.17
C GLN A 5 0.44 -21.99 13.34
N ASN A 6 0.86 -21.18 12.36
CA ASN A 6 0.54 -19.75 12.24
C ASN A 6 -0.98 -19.58 12.05
N LYS A 7 -1.77 -19.88 13.08
CA LYS A 7 -3.23 -19.78 13.07
C LYS A 7 -3.63 -18.30 13.11
N ASN A 8 -4.64 -17.97 12.34
CA ASN A 8 -5.26 -16.64 12.36
C ASN A 8 -5.92 -16.42 13.72
N ILE A 9 -5.73 -15.24 14.31
CA ILE A 9 -6.23 -14.90 15.65
C ILE A 9 -7.41 -13.95 15.50
N ILE A 10 -8.54 -14.23 16.12
CA ILE A 10 -9.64 -13.26 16.21
C ILE A 10 -9.28 -12.23 17.28
N ILE A 11 -9.13 -10.97 16.89
CA ILE A 11 -8.79 -9.86 17.79
C ILE A 11 -10.01 -9.01 18.17
N GLN A 12 -11.11 -9.09 17.41
CA GLN A 12 -12.41 -8.51 17.77
C GLN A 12 -13.54 -9.32 17.12
N ASN A 13 -14.66 -9.51 17.82
CA ASN A 13 -15.81 -10.26 17.33
C ASN A 13 -17.12 -9.62 17.81
N ASN A 14 -17.74 -8.84 16.94
CA ASN A 14 -19.03 -8.20 17.19
C ASN A 14 -20.05 -8.64 16.12
N VAL A 15 -21.34 -8.37 16.36
CA VAL A 15 -22.46 -8.79 15.48
C VAL A 15 -22.27 -8.35 14.01
N ASN A 16 -21.62 -7.21 13.80
CA ASN A 16 -21.46 -6.61 12.47
C ASN A 16 -20.13 -6.93 11.80
N ASN A 17 -19.10 -7.24 12.58
CA ASN A 17 -17.73 -7.37 12.10
C ASN A 17 -16.88 -8.32 12.94
N LYS A 18 -15.99 -9.06 12.26
CA LYS A 18 -14.96 -9.90 12.86
C LYS A 18 -13.61 -9.42 12.38
N VAL A 19 -12.70 -9.14 13.31
CA VAL A 19 -11.35 -8.69 13.00
C VAL A 19 -10.37 -9.82 13.27
N TYR A 20 -9.60 -10.17 12.25
CA TYR A 20 -8.62 -11.24 12.27
C TYR A 20 -7.21 -10.67 12.15
N LEU A 21 -6.29 -11.18 12.96
CA LEU A 21 -4.85 -11.09 12.71
C LEU A 21 -4.41 -12.34 11.94
N VAL A 22 -4.04 -12.15 10.69
CA VAL A 22 -3.70 -13.19 9.73
C VAL A 22 -2.17 -13.27 9.63
N ARG A 23 -1.64 -14.39 10.12
CA ARG A 23 -0.19 -14.68 10.13
C ARG A 23 0.22 -15.70 9.09
N ASP A 24 -0.75 -16.44 8.54
CA ASP A 24 -0.47 -17.40 7.47
C ASP A 24 -0.08 -16.68 6.19
N LYS A 25 1.21 -16.74 5.84
CA LYS A 25 1.77 -16.12 4.65
C LYS A 25 1.27 -16.75 3.34
N LYS A 26 0.49 -17.83 3.39
CA LYS A 26 -0.19 -18.46 2.25
C LYS A 26 -1.64 -18.03 2.08
N SER A 27 -2.18 -17.18 2.97
CA SER A 27 -3.54 -16.64 2.87
C SER A 27 -3.79 -15.96 1.52
N THR A 28 -4.98 -16.18 0.98
CA THR A 28 -5.47 -15.55 -0.27
C THR A 28 -5.56 -14.03 -0.16
N LEU A 29 -5.61 -13.49 1.06
CA LEU A 29 -5.62 -12.04 1.31
C LEU A 29 -4.34 -11.35 0.84
N TYR A 30 -3.18 -12.02 0.87
CA TYR A 30 -1.95 -11.46 0.29
C TYR A 30 -2.11 -11.24 -1.21
N THR A 31 -2.73 -12.20 -1.92
CA THR A 31 -3.02 -12.06 -3.35
C THR A 31 -3.91 -10.85 -3.61
N LYS A 32 -4.99 -10.69 -2.83
CA LYS A 32 -5.91 -9.54 -2.93
C LYS A 32 -5.20 -8.20 -2.70
N LEU A 33 -4.35 -8.11 -1.68
CA LEU A 33 -3.57 -6.90 -1.39
C LEU A 33 -2.54 -6.61 -2.49
N SER A 34 -1.93 -7.65 -3.08
CA SER A 34 -0.98 -7.54 -4.19
C SER A 34 -1.60 -7.32 -5.56
N ASP A 35 -2.93 -7.29 -5.64
CA ASP A 35 -3.63 -7.00 -6.87
C ASP A 35 -3.61 -5.49 -7.17
N PHE A 36 -3.02 -5.15 -8.31
CA PHE A 36 -2.94 -3.82 -8.89
C PHE A 36 -3.51 -3.81 -10.31
N SER A 37 -4.30 -4.81 -10.70
CA SER A 37 -4.86 -4.98 -12.05
C SER A 37 -5.76 -3.82 -12.48
N GLU A 38 -6.42 -3.15 -11.54
CA GLU A 38 -7.23 -1.95 -11.79
C GLU A 38 -6.40 -0.75 -12.25
N PHE A 39 -5.10 -0.71 -11.95
CA PHE A 39 -4.23 0.30 -12.49
C PHE A 39 -3.93 -0.08 -13.95
N ASP A 40 -4.38 0.71 -14.91
CA ASP A 40 -3.97 0.55 -16.32
C ASP A 40 -2.44 0.74 -16.44
N VAL A 41 -1.64 -0.31 -16.25
CA VAL A 41 -0.18 -0.18 -16.24
C VAL A 41 0.34 -0.15 -17.68
N VAL A 42 0.88 1.00 -18.09
CA VAL A 42 1.58 1.13 -19.38
C VAL A 42 3.07 1.01 -19.11
N TYR A 43 3.60 -0.21 -19.18
CA TYR A 43 5.05 -0.44 -19.05
C TYR A 43 5.76 -0.02 -20.33
N ASP A 44 6.55 1.05 -20.27
CA ASP A 44 7.60 1.29 -21.27
C ASP A 44 8.88 0.58 -20.83
N LYS A 45 9.29 -0.45 -21.59
CA LYS A 45 10.42 -1.33 -21.27
C LYS A 45 11.78 -0.62 -21.33
N ASN A 46 11.86 0.60 -21.86
CA ASN A 46 13.11 1.22 -22.26
C ASN A 46 13.80 2.08 -21.18
N ASP A 47 13.23 2.24 -19.98
CA ASP A 47 13.84 3.07 -18.94
C ASP A 47 13.63 2.46 -17.56
N VAL A 48 14.61 1.67 -17.11
CA VAL A 48 14.65 1.05 -15.76
C VAL A 48 15.75 1.75 -14.98
N THR A 49 15.49 2.98 -14.52
CA THR A 49 16.43 3.69 -13.66
C THR A 49 15.72 4.38 -12.49
N ASN A 50 16.22 4.12 -11.27
CA ASN A 50 15.94 4.77 -9.98
C ASN A 50 14.46 4.91 -9.56
N GLY A 51 13.92 3.88 -8.89
CA GLY A 51 12.65 3.98 -8.12
C GLY A 51 11.37 3.99 -8.95
N ARG A 52 11.50 3.99 -10.28
CA ARG A 52 10.40 3.89 -11.25
C ARG A 52 9.91 2.44 -11.37
N ASN A 53 8.65 2.28 -11.75
CA ASN A 53 7.91 1.02 -11.82
C ASN A 53 7.75 0.31 -10.47
N THR A 54 7.51 1.07 -9.41
CA THR A 54 7.32 0.54 -8.06
C THR A 54 5.86 0.60 -7.64
N LYS A 55 5.38 -0.50 -7.04
CA LYS A 55 4.03 -0.63 -6.48
C LYS A 55 4.09 -0.55 -4.97
N TRP A 56 3.21 0.25 -4.39
CA TRP A 56 3.24 0.59 -2.98
C TRP A 56 1.88 0.40 -2.34
N ILE A 57 1.91 -0.10 -1.10
CA ILE A 57 0.70 -0.30 -0.30
C ILE A 57 0.89 0.25 1.10
N LYS A 58 -0.17 0.88 1.62
CA LYS A 58 -0.16 1.47 2.94
C LYS A 58 -0.06 0.38 4.02
N VAL A 59 0.68 0.68 5.08
CA VAL A 59 0.72 -0.10 6.32
C VAL A 59 0.34 0.77 7.50
N GLU A 60 -0.26 0.16 8.51
CA GLU A 60 -0.69 0.81 9.75
C GLU A 60 0.14 0.30 10.93
N LYS A 61 0.17 1.06 12.03
CA LYS A 61 0.85 0.64 13.27
C LYS A 61 -0.17 0.03 14.24
N TYR A 62 0.02 -1.23 14.61
CA TYR A 62 -0.77 -1.94 15.61
C TYR A 62 0.15 -2.60 16.63
N GLN A 63 -0.05 -2.30 17.93
CA GLN A 63 0.77 -2.85 19.02
C GLN A 63 2.29 -2.75 18.75
N ASN A 64 2.75 -1.56 18.34
CA ASN A 64 4.14 -1.27 17.97
C ASN A 64 4.71 -2.06 16.78
N LYS A 65 3.89 -2.79 16.03
CA LYS A 65 4.27 -3.46 14.79
C LYS A 65 3.58 -2.80 13.59
N TYR A 66 4.25 -2.83 12.45
CA TYR A 66 3.63 -2.46 11.19
C TYR A 66 2.84 -3.64 10.66
N VAL A 67 1.61 -3.39 10.20
CA VAL A 67 0.68 -4.41 9.70
C VAL A 67 0.01 -3.91 8.43
N LEU A 68 -0.34 -4.84 7.56
CA LEU A 68 -1.25 -4.58 6.46
C LEU A 68 -2.67 -4.53 7.02
N TYR A 69 -3.53 -3.67 6.48
CA TYR A 69 -4.91 -3.57 6.92
C TYR A 69 -5.86 -3.72 5.72
N ILE A 70 -6.78 -4.67 5.84
CA ILE A 70 -7.88 -4.84 4.89
C ILE A 70 -9.15 -4.34 5.60
N PRO A 71 -9.63 -3.14 5.26
CA PRO A 71 -10.87 -2.59 5.79
C PRO A 71 -12.08 -3.37 5.25
N CYS A 72 -13.22 -3.19 5.91
CA CYS A 72 -14.50 -3.64 5.39
C CYS A 72 -14.95 -2.82 4.16
N ASP A 73 -14.66 -1.52 4.17
CA ASP A 73 -14.95 -0.61 3.08
C ASP A 73 -13.81 -0.61 2.05
N SER A 74 -14.09 -1.09 0.85
CA SER A 74 -13.12 -1.17 -0.25
C SER A 74 -12.59 0.19 -0.71
N GLN A 75 -13.27 1.30 -0.39
CA GLN A 75 -12.80 2.64 -0.76
C GLN A 75 -11.56 3.09 0.04
N TYR A 76 -11.21 2.38 1.12
CA TYR A 76 -10.04 2.71 1.94
C TYR A 76 -8.73 2.09 1.42
N GLU A 77 -8.72 1.41 0.27
CA GLU A 77 -7.50 0.88 -0.32
C GLU A 77 -6.58 1.99 -0.82
N ARG A 78 -5.62 2.41 0.01
CA ARG A 78 -4.54 3.33 -0.39
C ARG A 78 -3.37 2.56 -0.99
N LYS A 79 -3.38 2.46 -2.32
CA LYS A 79 -2.33 1.90 -3.16
C LYS A 79 -1.83 2.99 -4.10
N PHE A 80 -0.54 2.96 -4.44
CA PHE A 80 -0.03 3.81 -5.52
C PHE A 80 1.04 3.11 -6.36
N ILE A 81 1.19 3.56 -7.60
CA ILE A 81 2.22 3.11 -8.53
C ILE A 81 3.00 4.33 -9.00
N ILE A 82 4.32 4.25 -8.93
CA ILE A 82 5.23 5.18 -9.62
C ILE A 82 5.67 4.49 -10.90
N GLU A 83 5.23 4.97 -12.05
CA GLU A 83 5.68 4.58 -13.40
C GLU A 83 6.64 5.64 -13.96
N ASN A 84 7.28 5.35 -15.10
CA ASN A 84 8.32 6.22 -15.68
C ASN A 84 7.89 7.69 -15.85
N PHE A 85 6.64 7.91 -16.26
CA PHE A 85 6.12 9.25 -16.52
C PHE A 85 4.88 9.60 -15.70
N HIS A 86 4.40 8.67 -14.86
CA HIS A 86 3.14 8.86 -14.16
C HIS A 86 3.21 8.37 -12.72
N LEU A 87 2.55 9.09 -11.83
CA LEU A 87 2.14 8.59 -10.54
C LEU A 87 0.64 8.30 -10.62
N LYS A 88 0.23 7.13 -10.15
CA LYS A 88 -1.18 6.75 -10.04
C LYS A 88 -1.50 6.42 -8.60
N ILE A 89 -2.55 7.01 -8.04
CA ILE A 89 -2.95 6.81 -6.64
C ILE A 89 -4.41 6.35 -6.63
N LYS A 90 -4.71 5.28 -5.87
CA LYS A 90 -6.08 4.82 -5.62
C LYS A 90 -6.60 5.45 -4.32
N MET A 91 -7.65 6.26 -4.43
CA MET A 91 -8.38 6.89 -3.31
C MET A 91 -9.88 6.88 -3.61
N GLY A 92 -10.47 5.68 -3.66
CA GLY A 92 -11.82 5.48 -4.22
C GLY A 92 -11.76 5.32 -5.74
N GLU A 93 -11.32 6.35 -6.45
CA GLU A 93 -10.98 6.31 -7.88
C GLU A 93 -9.45 6.35 -8.09
N ILE A 94 -9.00 6.04 -9.31
CA ILE A 94 -7.58 6.13 -9.67
C ILE A 94 -7.29 7.51 -10.27
N GLU A 95 -6.53 8.30 -9.53
CA GLU A 95 -6.04 9.59 -9.99
C GLU A 95 -4.70 9.42 -10.70
N LYS A 96 -4.55 10.06 -11.86
CA LYS A 96 -3.34 10.00 -12.70
C LYS A 96 -2.63 11.36 -12.67
N TYR A 97 -1.33 11.32 -12.42
CA TYR A 97 -0.48 12.51 -12.35
C TYR A 97 0.71 12.34 -13.28
N LYS A 98 0.94 13.34 -14.14
CA LYS A 98 2.09 13.41 -15.03
C LYS A 98 3.33 13.85 -14.26
N HIS A 99 4.42 13.14 -14.46
CA HIS A 99 5.70 13.42 -13.84
C HIS A 99 6.35 14.69 -14.40
N LEU A 100 6.77 15.59 -13.52
CA LEU A 100 7.49 16.82 -13.85
C LEU A 100 8.98 16.72 -13.55
N LYS A 101 9.34 16.24 -12.35
CA LYS A 101 10.72 16.22 -11.85
C LYS A 101 10.91 15.09 -10.84
N HIS A 102 12.09 14.46 -10.81
CA HIS A 102 12.48 13.56 -9.73
C HIS A 102 13.86 13.89 -9.19
N GLY A 103 14.13 13.40 -7.99
CA GLY A 103 15.44 13.43 -7.37
C GLY A 103 15.64 12.19 -6.48
N ASN A 104 16.89 11.87 -6.22
CA ASN A 104 17.27 10.86 -5.24
C ASN A 104 17.54 11.57 -3.90
N LEU A 105 16.96 11.07 -2.80
CA LEU A 105 17.14 11.62 -1.45
C LEU A 105 18.12 10.78 -0.59
N GLY A 106 18.86 9.85 -1.20
CA GLY A 106 19.85 8.99 -0.54
C GLY A 106 19.60 7.50 -0.80
N GLN A 107 20.34 6.61 -0.13
CA GLN A 107 20.11 5.16 -0.23
C GLN A 107 18.66 4.85 0.21
N ASN A 108 17.78 4.62 -0.76
CA ASN A 108 16.36 4.29 -0.62
C ASN A 108 15.38 5.48 -0.43
N GLY A 109 15.83 6.74 -0.58
CA GLY A 109 14.94 7.90 -0.56
C GLY A 109 14.61 8.39 -1.97
N PHE A 110 13.35 8.68 -2.25
CA PHE A 110 12.90 9.19 -3.56
C PHE A 110 12.13 10.50 -3.40
N TYR A 111 12.30 11.41 -4.35
CA TYR A 111 11.47 12.60 -4.52
C TYR A 111 10.89 12.65 -5.93
N GLY A 112 9.61 13.00 -6.05
CA GLY A 112 8.98 13.31 -7.32
C GLY A 112 8.01 14.49 -7.20
N GLU A 113 8.02 15.36 -8.21
CA GLU A 113 6.99 16.37 -8.47
C GLU A 113 6.15 15.92 -9.67
N TYR A 114 4.85 16.10 -9.54
CA TYR A 114 3.86 15.67 -10.50
C TYR A 114 2.78 16.75 -10.67
N GLU A 115 2.09 16.70 -11.80
CA GLU A 115 0.94 17.54 -12.13
C GLU A 115 -0.25 16.65 -12.48
N MET A 116 -1.43 16.95 -11.95
CA MET A 116 -2.62 16.14 -12.24
C MET A 116 -2.93 16.17 -13.73
N ASP A 117 -3.24 15.00 -14.32
CA ASP A 117 -3.53 14.84 -15.74
C ASP A 117 -4.98 15.28 -16.08
N THR A 118 -5.32 16.50 -15.66
CA THR A 118 -6.63 17.15 -15.88
C THR A 118 -6.44 18.65 -16.10
N VAL A 119 -7.52 19.35 -16.43
CA VAL A 119 -7.51 20.80 -16.73
C VAL A 119 -6.98 21.64 -15.56
N SER A 120 -7.17 21.22 -14.30
CA SER A 120 -6.80 22.02 -13.13
C SER A 120 -5.29 22.10 -12.87
N LYS A 121 -4.49 21.19 -13.46
CA LYS A 121 -3.01 21.17 -13.35
C LYS A 121 -2.48 21.32 -11.92
N ASN A 122 -3.20 20.77 -10.95
CA ASN A 122 -2.79 20.84 -9.55
C ASN A 122 -1.43 20.14 -9.37
N LYS A 123 -0.52 20.81 -8.66
CA LYS A 123 0.81 20.27 -8.37
C LYS A 123 0.75 19.34 -7.16
N PHE A 124 1.49 18.26 -7.27
CA PHE A 124 1.60 17.21 -6.29
C PHE A 124 3.07 16.87 -6.10
N SER A 125 3.52 16.66 -4.88
CA SER A 125 4.87 16.11 -4.65
C SER A 125 4.83 14.94 -3.68
N LEU A 126 5.76 14.01 -3.90
CA LEU A 126 5.92 12.79 -3.13
C LEU A 126 7.37 12.67 -2.69
N LYS A 127 7.59 12.46 -1.39
CA LYS A 127 8.90 12.11 -0.84
C LYS A 127 8.80 10.79 -0.09
N THR A 128 9.77 9.91 -0.28
CA THR A 128 9.89 8.68 0.49
C THR A 128 11.16 8.71 1.35
N LYS A 129 11.05 8.19 2.56
CA LYS A 129 12.16 8.02 3.49
C LYS A 129 12.00 6.72 4.25
N VAL A 130 13.06 5.92 4.38
CA VAL A 130 13.04 4.73 5.24
C VAL A 130 12.90 5.14 6.71
N ILE A 131 11.94 4.54 7.41
CA ILE A 131 11.69 4.76 8.84
C ILE A 131 11.86 3.49 9.68
N ASN A 132 11.89 2.32 9.04
CA ASN A 132 12.24 1.06 9.66
C ASN A 132 12.99 0.20 8.63
N GLN A 133 14.08 -0.46 9.03
CA GLN A 133 14.87 -1.30 8.13
C GLN A 133 14.38 -2.75 8.13
N GLU A 134 13.91 -3.25 9.28
CA GLU A 134 13.47 -4.64 9.45
C GLU A 134 12.18 -4.70 10.29
N PRO A 135 11.01 -4.96 9.67
CA PRO A 135 10.79 -5.01 8.23
C PRO A 135 10.94 -3.63 7.57
N LEU A 136 11.28 -3.61 6.29
CA LEU A 136 11.55 -2.37 5.54
C LEU A 136 10.26 -1.56 5.33
N VAL A 137 10.17 -0.41 5.99
CA VAL A 137 9.02 0.51 5.94
C VAL A 137 9.48 1.92 5.59
N TYR A 138 8.70 2.57 4.74
CA TYR A 138 8.91 3.93 4.29
C TYR A 138 7.84 4.83 4.87
N GLN A 139 8.22 6.02 5.32
CA GLN A 139 7.32 7.15 5.39
C GLN A 139 7.23 7.78 4.00
N VAL A 140 6.02 7.98 3.53
CA VAL A 140 5.70 8.71 2.32
C VAL A 140 5.04 10.01 2.73
N GLU A 141 5.65 11.12 2.35
CA GLU A 141 5.13 12.48 2.51
C GLU A 141 4.51 12.89 1.18
N PHE A 142 3.20 13.16 1.20
CA PHE A 142 2.45 13.66 0.08
C PHE A 142 2.12 15.13 0.32
N SER A 143 2.41 16.00 -0.64
CA SER A 143 2.09 17.42 -0.57
C SER A 143 1.25 17.84 -1.77
N PHE A 144 0.08 18.45 -1.50
CA PHE A 144 -0.88 18.93 -2.49
C PHE A 144 -1.45 20.28 -2.04
N ASN A 145 -1.35 21.31 -2.89
CA ASN A 145 -1.95 22.65 -2.67
C ASN A 145 -1.83 23.15 -1.20
N ASN A 146 -0.58 23.17 -0.69
CA ASN A 146 -0.16 23.56 0.67
C ASN A 146 -0.49 22.58 1.82
N ASN A 147 -1.27 21.53 1.57
CA ASN A 147 -1.47 20.47 2.54
C ASN A 147 -0.37 19.42 2.41
N THR A 148 0.18 18.97 3.53
CA THR A 148 1.14 17.88 3.58
C THR A 148 0.66 16.83 4.56
N PHE A 149 0.61 15.57 4.13
CA PHE A 149 0.28 14.44 4.99
C PHE A 149 1.32 13.33 4.84
N LYS A 150 1.51 12.58 5.94
CA LYS A 150 2.53 11.55 6.06
C LYS A 150 1.87 10.23 6.39
N GLU A 151 2.27 9.20 5.67
CA GLU A 151 1.72 7.86 5.81
C GLU A 151 2.84 6.83 5.67
N ASN A 152 2.61 5.62 6.14
CA ASN A 152 3.61 4.55 6.09
C ASN A 152 3.26 3.58 4.97
N TYR A 153 4.25 3.22 4.17
CA TYR A 153 4.10 2.33 3.02
C TYR A 153 5.22 1.31 2.98
N ILE A 154 4.92 0.24 2.26
CA ILE A 154 5.89 -0.78 1.86
C ILE A 154 5.84 -0.93 0.35
N LYS A 155 6.96 -1.39 -0.23
CA LYS A 155 6.94 -1.92 -1.60
C LYS A 155 6.24 -3.26 -1.61
N ILE A 156 5.51 -3.55 -2.68
CA ILE A 156 4.69 -4.77 -2.73
C ILE A 156 5.51 -6.06 -2.65
N ASP A 157 6.76 -6.03 -3.11
CA ASP A 157 7.67 -7.18 -3.07
C ASP A 157 7.93 -7.66 -1.63
N ASN A 158 7.78 -6.78 -0.65
CA ASN A 158 7.99 -7.08 0.77
C ASN A 158 6.69 -7.45 1.50
N ILE A 159 5.55 -7.60 0.81
CA ILE A 159 4.23 -7.75 1.44
C ILE A 159 4.16 -8.90 2.44
N ARG A 160 4.88 -10.01 2.18
CA ARG A 160 4.84 -11.21 3.02
C ARG A 160 5.59 -11.06 4.34
N ASP A 161 6.38 -10.01 4.52
CA ASP A 161 7.06 -9.73 5.79
C ASP A 161 6.10 -9.18 6.86
N PHE A 162 4.90 -8.77 6.45
CA PHE A 162 3.92 -8.10 7.31
C PHE A 162 2.74 -9.01 7.61
N ASP A 163 2.22 -8.96 8.84
CA ASP A 163 0.94 -9.61 9.18
C ASP A 163 -0.22 -8.76 8.65
N ILE A 164 -1.38 -9.38 8.41
CA ILE A 164 -2.58 -8.69 7.93
C ILE A 164 -3.60 -8.60 9.06
N ILE A 165 -4.12 -7.40 9.32
CA ILE A 165 -5.38 -7.22 10.05
C ILE A 165 -6.50 -7.18 9.02
N TYR A 166 -7.38 -8.16 9.07
CA TYR A 166 -8.53 -8.27 8.19
C TYR A 166 -9.83 -8.00 8.96
N ASN A 167 -10.54 -6.95 8.57
CA ASN A 167 -11.85 -6.62 9.11
C ASN A 167 -12.95 -7.23 8.21
N GLN A 168 -13.39 -8.44 8.56
CA GLN A 168 -14.47 -9.14 7.89
C GLN A 168 -15.82 -8.52 8.27
N CYS A 169 -16.58 -8.08 7.27
CA CYS A 169 -17.94 -7.60 7.46
C CYS A 169 -18.98 -8.70 7.22
N ARG A 170 -20.16 -8.54 7.82
CA ARG A 170 -21.28 -9.49 7.74
C ARG A 170 -21.57 -10.00 6.31
N ASN A 171 -21.42 -9.14 5.31
CA ASN A 171 -21.75 -9.41 3.91
C ASN A 171 -20.53 -9.73 3.02
N ASN A 172 -19.30 -9.62 3.52
CA ASN A 172 -18.08 -9.88 2.76
C ASN A 172 -17.20 -10.87 3.53
N LYS A 173 -17.48 -12.16 3.30
CA LYS A 173 -16.79 -13.27 3.97
C LYS A 173 -15.78 -13.89 3.02
N VAL A 174 -14.52 -13.95 3.43
CA VAL A 174 -13.51 -14.74 2.72
C VAL A 174 -13.63 -16.21 3.15
N ASP A 175 -13.62 -17.11 2.16
CA ASP A 175 -13.86 -18.54 2.33
C ASP A 175 -12.86 -19.25 3.25
N GLU A 176 -11.64 -18.72 3.36
CA GLU A 176 -10.57 -19.31 4.19
C GLU A 176 -10.78 -19.15 5.70
N PHE A 177 -11.77 -18.36 6.14
CA PHE A 177 -12.13 -18.18 7.56
C PHE A 177 -13.40 -18.96 7.96
N LYS A 178 -13.76 -20.00 7.20
CA LYS A 178 -14.80 -20.96 7.59
C LYS A 178 -14.25 -21.85 8.72
N PHE A 179 -14.71 -21.61 9.94
CA PHE A 179 -14.50 -22.48 11.10
C PHE A 179 -15.74 -23.35 11.29
#